data_AF-A0A3C0B540-F1
#
_entry.id   AF-A0A3C0B540-F1
#
_cell.length_a   1.000
_cell.length_b   1.000
_cell.length_c   1.000
_cell.angle_alpha   90.00
_cell.angle_beta   90.00
_cell.angle_gamma   90.00
#
_symmetry.space_group_name_H-M   'P 1'
#
loop_
_entity.id
_entity.type
_entity.pdbx_description
1 polymer ?
#
loop_
_entity_poly.entity_id
_entity_poly.type
_entity_poly.pdbx_seq_one_letter_code
_entity_poly.pdbx_strand_id
1 'polypeptide(L)' 'MIPTIDAGKLFDLRSTHLLIDVRSPAEFELGHIPGAINLPLFNNEERAQVGMRYANGGKNAALLLGLEIAG' A
#
# COMPACT_ATOMS: atom_id res chain seq x y z
N MET A 1 9.95 16.32 8.36
CA MET A 1 9.86 14.98 8.98
C MET A 1 8.45 14.47 8.74
N ILE A 2 8.29 13.23 8.23
CA ILE A 2 6.95 12.67 7.99
C ILE A 2 6.45 12.08 9.31
N PRO A 3 5.26 12.48 9.81
CA PRO A 3 4.68 11.88 11.01
C PRO A 3 4.45 10.38 10.83
N THR A 4 4.67 9.61 11.88
CA THR A 4 4.42 8.16 11.89
C THR A 4 3.48 7.79 13.05
N ILE A 5 2.80 6.66 12.88
CA ILE A 5 1.92 6.07 13.89
C ILE A 5 2.24 4.58 13.99
N ASP A 6 2.14 4.02 15.20
CA ASP A 6 2.23 2.58 15.41
C ASP A 6 0.85 1.90 15.18
N ALA A 7 0.86 0.57 15.16
CA ALA A 7 -0.32 -0.23 14.89
C ALA A 7 -1.42 -0.12 15.96
N GLY A 8 -1.06 0.02 17.24
CA GLY A 8 -2.03 0.16 18.34
C GLY A 8 -2.77 1.47 18.22
N LYS A 9 -2.02 2.57 18.06
CA LYS A 9 -2.59 3.91 17.85
C LYS A 9 -3.42 3.99 16.57
N LEU A 10 -2.98 3.36 15.48
CA LEU A 10 -3.76 3.26 14.25
C LEU A 10 -5.11 2.58 14.50
N PHE A 11 -5.10 1.47 15.24
CA PHE A 11 -6.31 0.75 15.58
C PHE A 11 -7.28 1.66 16.35
N ASP A 12 -6.83 2.40 17.35
CA ASP A 12 -7.69 3.31 18.12
C ASP A 12 -8.29 4.44 17.26
N LEU A 13 -7.45 5.04 16.39
CA LEU A 13 -7.84 6.17 15.54
C LEU A 13 -8.85 5.80 14.45
N ARG A 14 -8.96 4.52 14.05
CA ARG A 14 -9.87 4.06 12.99
C ARG A 14 -11.35 4.40 13.26
N SER A 15 -11.71 4.67 14.52
CA SER A 15 -13.07 5.03 14.93
C SER A 15 -13.43 6.49 14.66
N THR A 16 -12.44 7.35 14.48
CA THR A 16 -12.60 8.81 14.34
C THR A 16 -11.96 9.36 13.07
N HIS A 17 -11.13 8.56 12.40
CA HIS A 17 -10.40 8.93 11.20
C HIS A 17 -10.69 7.96 10.07
N LEU A 18 -10.64 8.47 8.84
CA LEU A 18 -10.69 7.63 7.66
C LEU A 18 -9.38 6.87 7.48
N LEU A 19 -9.48 5.55 7.40
CA LEU A 19 -8.33 4.70 7.15
C LEU A 19 -8.27 4.35 5.66
N ILE A 20 -7.15 4.67 5.01
CA ILE A 20 -6.91 4.37 3.60
C ILE A 20 -5.93 3.21 3.50
N ASP A 21 -6.34 2.14 2.82
CA ASP A 21 -5.47 1.02 2.47
C ASP A 21 -5.00 1.17 1.02
N VAL A 22 -3.70 1.39 0.85
CA VAL A 22 -3.06 1.66 -0.45
C VAL A 22 -2.53 0.41 -1.15
N ARG A 23 -2.75 -0.78 -0.56
CA ARG A 23 -2.36 -2.07 -1.15
C ARG A 23 -3.23 -2.41 -2.36
N SER A 24 -2.85 -3.46 -3.10
CA SER A 24 -3.62 -3.88 -4.28
C SER A 24 -5.01 -4.41 -3.87
N PRO A 25 -5.99 -4.39 -4.80
CA PRO A 25 -7.34 -4.90 -4.53
C PRO A 25 -7.34 -6.34 -3.97
N ALA A 26 -6.53 -7.24 -4.54
CA ALA A 26 -6.44 -8.62 -4.07
C ALA A 26 -5.87 -8.74 -2.64
N GLU A 27 -4.88 -7.91 -2.28
CA GLU A 27 -4.32 -7.87 -0.91
C GLU A 27 -5.37 -7.35 0.10
N PHE A 28 -6.25 -6.43 -0.32
CA PHE A 28 -7.34 -5.90 0.50
C PHE A 28 -8.49 -6.91 0.66
N GLU A 29 -8.92 -7.55 -0.43
CA GLU A 29 -9.99 -8.56 -0.44
C GLU A 29 -9.64 -9.79 0.42
N LEU A 30 -8.37 -10.20 0.43
CA LEU A 30 -7.90 -11.30 1.27
C LEU A 30 -8.01 -11.00 2.77
N GLY A 31 -7.92 -9.72 3.15
CA GLY A 31 -8.04 -9.26 4.52
C GLY A 31 -7.53 -7.84 4.72
N HIS A 32 -8.31 -7.04 5.43
CA HIS A 32 -7.98 -5.64 5.73
C HIS A 32 -8.56 -5.21 7.08
N ILE A 33 -8.12 -4.05 7.57
CA ILE A 33 -8.61 -3.48 8.83
C ILE A 33 -10.07 -3.05 8.65
N PRO A 34 -11.01 -3.45 9.51
CA PRO A 34 -12.41 -3.07 9.39
C PRO A 34 -12.60 -1.55 9.32
N GLY A 35 -13.38 -1.09 8.34
CA GLY A 35 -13.63 0.33 8.08
C GLY A 35 -12.58 1.03 7.22
N ALA A 36 -11.50 0.34 6.84
CA ALA A 36 -10.58 0.86 5.84
C ALA A 36 -11.23 0.94 4.45
N ILE A 37 -10.87 1.96 3.68
CA ILE A 37 -11.24 2.10 2.27
C ILE A 37 -10.01 1.79 1.43
N ASN A 38 -10.16 0.88 0.46
CA ASN A 38 -9.09 0.61 -0.49
C ASN A 38 -8.99 1.75 -1.52
N LEU A 39 -7.83 2.39 -1.56
CA LEU A 39 -7.43 3.35 -2.59
C LEU A 39 -6.07 2.90 -3.12
N PRO A 40 -6.05 1.89 -4.01
CA PRO A 40 -4.83 1.20 -4.38
C PRO A 40 -3.87 2.13 -5.12
N LEU A 41 -2.58 2.08 -4.76
CA LEU A 41 -1.52 2.71 -5.57
C LEU A 41 -1.29 1.96 -6.89
N PHE A 42 -1.54 0.65 -6.88
CA PHE A 42 -1.34 -0.24 -8.02
C PHE A 42 -2.53 -1.19 -8.13
N ASN A 43 -2.96 -1.50 -9.36
CA ASN A 43 -3.79 -2.67 -9.60
C ASN A 43 -2.99 -3.97 -9.34
N ASN A 44 -3.64 -5.13 -9.43
CA ASN A 44 -3.01 -6.41 -9.10
C ASN A 44 -1.83 -6.74 -10.02
N GLU A 45 -1.95 -6.43 -11.30
CA GLU A 45 -0.93 -6.66 -12.32
C GLU A 45 0.29 -5.75 -12.10
N GLU A 46 0.09 -4.46 -11.90
CA GLU A 46 1.13 -3.48 -11.59
C GLU A 46 1.84 -3.83 -10.28
N ARG A 47 1.09 -4.22 -9.24
CA ARG A 47 1.64 -4.68 -7.97
C ARG A 47 2.57 -5.88 -8.15
N ALA A 48 2.21 -6.81 -9.04
CA ALA A 48 3.04 -7.96 -9.39
C ALA A 48 4.30 -7.53 -10.14
N GLN A 49 4.19 -6.60 -11.10
CA GLN A 49 5.35 -6.06 -11.83
C GLN A 49 6.36 -5.36 -10.91
N VAL A 50 5.88 -4.50 -10.00
CA VAL A 50 6.72 -3.81 -9.01
C VAL A 50 7.39 -4.82 -8.09
N GLY A 51 6.68 -5.86 -7.65
CA GLY A 51 7.22 -6.95 -6.84
C GLY A 51 8.33 -7.74 -7.57
N MET A 52 8.10 -8.10 -8.84
CA MET A 52 9.09 -8.77 -9.68
C MET A 52 10.32 -7.88 -9.91
N ARG A 53 10.11 -6.58 -10.11
CA ARG A 53 11.21 -5.61 -10.27
C ARG A 53 12.03 -5.50 -8.99
N TYR A 54 11.40 -5.54 -7.82
CA TYR A 54 12.08 -5.58 -6.53
C TYR A 54 12.93 -6.85 -6.40
N ALA A 55 12.37 -8.01 -6.72
CA ALA A 55 13.08 -9.29 -6.64
C ALA A 55 14.31 -9.34 -7.57
N ASN A 56 14.19 -8.82 -8.79
CA ASN A 56 15.24 -8.92 -9.81
C ASN A 56 16.22 -7.73 -9.84
N GLY A 57 15.82 -6.55 -9.34
CA GLY A 57 16.58 -5.30 -9.48
C GLY A 57 16.70 -4.48 -8.18
N GLY A 58 16.14 -4.97 -7.07
CA GLY A 58 16.21 -4.33 -5.77
C GLY A 58 15.31 -3.11 -5.60
N LYS A 59 15.44 -2.47 -4.43
CA LYS A 59 14.57 -1.38 -3.97
C LYS A 59 14.52 -0.19 -4.93
N ASN A 60 15.66 0.29 -5.42
CA ASN A 60 15.70 1.48 -6.27
C ASN A 60 15.03 1.23 -7.63
N ALA A 61 15.24 0.05 -8.22
CA ALA A 61 14.62 -0.30 -9.48
C ALA A 61 13.08 -0.42 -9.37
N ALA A 62 12.60 -0.99 -8.26
CA ALA A 62 11.17 -1.06 -7.96
C ALA A 62 10.56 0.31 -7.66
N LEU A 63 11.30 1.18 -6.95
CA LEU A 63 10.86 2.55 -6.67
C LEU A 63 10.67 3.34 -7.98
N LEU A 64 11.66 3.29 -8.88
CA LEU A 64 11.57 4.00 -10.16
C LEU A 64 10.39 3.50 -11.00
N LEU A 65 10.17 2.19 -11.07
CA LEU A 65 9.01 1.64 -11.78
C LEU A 65 7.69 2.05 -11.11
N GLY A 66 7.62 2.02 -9.78
CA GLY A 66 6.43 2.46 -9.05
C GLY A 66 6.11 3.94 -9.29
N LEU A 67 7.13 4.79 -9.37
CA LEU A 67 6.98 6.21 -9.73
C LEU A 67 6.56 6.40 -11.19
N GLU A 68 6.98 5.54 -12.11
CA GLU A 68 6.53 5.57 -13.51
C GLU A 68 5.05 5.20 -13.64
N ILE A 69 4.57 4.25 -12.83
CA ILE A 69 3.18 3.76 -12.87
C ILE A 69 2.21 4.74 -12.19
N ALA A 70 2.60 5.30 -11.04
CA ALA A 70 1.68 6.03 -10.15
C ALA A 70 2.10 7.48 -9.82
N GLY A 71 3.19 7.98 -10.42
CA GLY A 71 3.74 9.33 -10.19
C GLY A 71 3.31 10.40 -11.18
#